data_AF-A0A8T5U1F5-F1
#
_entry.id   AF-A0A8T5U1F5-F1
#
_cell.length_a   1.000
_cell.length_b   1.000
_cell.length_c   1.000
_cell.angle_alpha   90.00
_cell.angle_beta   90.00
_cell.angle_gamma   90.00
#
_symmetry.space_group_name_H-M   'P 1'
#
loop_
_entity.id
_entity.type
_entity.pdbx_description
1 polymer ?
#
loop_
_entity_poly.entity_id
_entity_poly.type
_entity_poly.pdbx_seq_one_letter_code
_entity_poly.pdbx_strand_id
1 'polypeptide(L)'
;MNEKVNLIGIKDIPLIKTSDDLPSIILNALKQNNLTLENGDILVIAQTIVSKSLGRIKNLVNIQPSQKAIEIFEKMAPLTKKSGLPIKSPELIQVILDESEQVLKTDHVMIVETHHGFVCANAGIDQSNVGGKDLITLLPIDSDKEAKRIRDALQELSGKKIAIIISDSFGRAFRIGAVGVALGVSGLNPILDKRGNKDLFGKELQSTIIGQIDNLASSAQLIMGEADEGIPVVIIRGYDFNFDENASIKQIIRERELDLFRQESHIKSFENTLRSRRSYKFEFSDKKVSEELIEESIELARWAPSAHNGQFWRYIIMEQGNSREILIENINNKLKDDLLRDGRSEEFIYRKIEKTKTNFLSSPYLILLCLDTKELEKYSDSERKKNEYVMGVQSVSASATYLLLAFEIRGLAACWYCAPLFAKDVIKDTMNLPKSFIPMAFFTVGYSQKESAKPNRKDLKDILFKV
;
A
#
# COMPACT_ATOMS: atom_id res chain seq x y z
N MET A 1 7.29 -40.82 2.37
CA MET A 1 8.36 -39.81 2.57
C MET A 1 9.62 -40.56 2.96
N ASN A 2 10.74 -40.27 2.31
CA ASN A 2 12.03 -40.77 2.79
C ASN A 2 12.29 -40.21 4.19
N GLU A 3 12.79 -41.05 5.09
CA GLU A 3 13.09 -40.68 6.47
C GLU A 3 14.36 -39.81 6.59
N LYS A 4 15.12 -39.65 5.49
CA LYS A 4 16.37 -38.91 5.43
C LYS A 4 16.49 -38.10 4.14
N VAL A 5 16.90 -36.84 4.29
CA VAL A 5 17.30 -35.94 3.19
C VAL A 5 18.74 -35.49 3.46
N ASN A 6 19.60 -35.55 2.45
CA ASN A 6 21.00 -35.13 2.57
C ASN A 6 21.22 -33.82 1.80
N LEU A 7 21.97 -32.89 2.39
CA LEU A 7 22.46 -31.69 1.73
C LEU A 7 23.96 -31.80 1.54
N ILE A 8 24.43 -31.70 0.30
CA ILE A 8 25.81 -31.98 -0.09
C ILE A 8 26.34 -30.76 -0.86
N GLY A 9 27.20 -29.98 -0.24
CA GLY A 9 27.88 -28.85 -0.89
C GLY A 9 28.95 -29.32 -1.86
N ILE A 10 28.98 -28.74 -3.07
CA ILE A 10 30.01 -29.01 -4.08
C ILE A 10 31.14 -27.99 -3.89
N LYS A 11 32.31 -28.46 -3.49
CA LYS A 11 33.50 -27.62 -3.29
C LYS A 11 34.29 -27.45 -4.59
N ASP A 12 35.29 -26.58 -4.55
CA ASP A 12 36.28 -26.39 -5.62
C ASP A 12 35.68 -25.93 -6.96
N ILE A 13 34.51 -25.28 -6.90
CA ILE A 13 33.98 -24.54 -8.05
C ILE A 13 34.83 -23.27 -8.23
N PRO A 14 35.42 -23.03 -9.42
CA PRO A 14 36.29 -21.88 -9.65
C PRO A 14 35.51 -20.55 -9.57
N LEU A 15 36.25 -19.45 -9.45
CA LEU A 15 35.67 -18.11 -9.60
C LEU A 15 35.11 -17.93 -11.00
N ILE A 16 33.79 -17.85 -11.09
CA ILE A 16 33.06 -17.77 -12.36
C ILE A 16 33.26 -16.42 -13.04
N LYS A 17 33.51 -16.48 -14.34
CA LYS A 17 33.67 -15.36 -15.28
C LYS A 17 32.53 -15.32 -16.27
N THR A 18 32.43 -14.19 -16.97
CA THR A 18 31.46 -14.02 -18.05
C THR A 18 31.71 -15.02 -19.17
N SER A 19 30.62 -15.66 -19.63
CA SER A 19 30.59 -16.72 -20.64
C SER A 19 31.13 -18.09 -20.20
N ASP A 20 31.40 -18.30 -18.91
CA ASP A 20 31.75 -19.62 -18.39
C ASP A 20 30.59 -20.61 -18.53
N ASP A 21 30.90 -21.85 -18.93
CA ASP A 21 29.92 -22.92 -19.07
C ASP A 21 29.64 -23.63 -17.73
N LEU A 22 28.65 -23.10 -16.99
CA LEU A 22 28.28 -23.61 -15.67
C LEU A 22 27.99 -25.12 -15.62
N PRO A 23 27.20 -25.73 -16.52
CA PRO A 23 27.00 -27.18 -16.56
C PRO A 23 28.31 -27.99 -16.55
N SER A 24 29.24 -27.68 -17.45
CA SER A 24 30.53 -28.37 -17.52
C SER A 24 31.36 -28.16 -16.26
N ILE A 25 31.37 -26.94 -15.71
CA ILE A 25 32.08 -26.62 -14.45
C ILE A 25 31.50 -27.43 -13.29
N ILE A 26 30.18 -27.48 -13.15
CA ILE A 26 29.50 -28.24 -12.10
C ILE A 26 29.83 -29.74 -12.22
N LEU A 27 29.80 -30.31 -13.42
CA LEU A 27 30.16 -31.72 -13.63
C LEU A 27 31.62 -32.02 -13.31
N ASN A 28 32.53 -31.11 -13.64
CA ASN A 28 33.94 -31.27 -13.29
C ASN A 28 34.15 -31.19 -11.77
N ALA A 29 33.49 -30.24 -11.09
CA ALA A 29 33.54 -30.14 -9.64
C ALA A 29 32.94 -31.37 -8.96
N LEU A 30 31.82 -31.92 -9.48
CA LEU A 30 31.26 -33.20 -9.00
C LEU A 30 32.30 -34.32 -9.08
N LYS A 31 32.99 -34.49 -10.22
CA LYS A 31 34.04 -35.50 -10.38
C LYS A 31 35.19 -35.30 -9.39
N GLN A 32 35.66 -34.06 -9.20
CA GLN A 32 36.74 -33.73 -8.26
C GLN A 32 36.36 -34.03 -6.80
N ASN A 33 35.09 -33.85 -6.46
CA ASN A 33 34.55 -34.15 -5.13
C ASN A 33 34.14 -35.64 -4.97
N ASN A 34 34.41 -36.51 -5.96
CA ASN A 34 33.94 -37.90 -6.00
C ASN A 34 32.42 -38.05 -5.84
N LEU A 35 31.66 -37.09 -6.38
CA LEU A 35 30.20 -37.08 -6.39
C LEU A 35 29.67 -37.39 -7.78
N THR A 36 28.49 -38.02 -7.84
CA THR A 36 27.73 -38.24 -9.07
C THR A 36 26.28 -37.82 -8.87
N LEU A 37 25.62 -37.43 -9.95
CA LEU A 37 24.18 -37.13 -9.92
C LEU A 37 23.36 -38.42 -9.84
N GLU A 38 22.24 -38.34 -9.16
CA GLU A 38 21.23 -39.40 -9.04
C GLU A 38 19.87 -38.91 -9.56
N ASN A 39 18.99 -39.85 -9.94
CA ASN A 39 17.62 -39.49 -10.31
C ASN A 39 16.90 -38.93 -9.09
N GLY A 40 16.25 -37.77 -9.25
CA GLY A 40 15.58 -37.08 -8.16
C GLY A 40 16.49 -36.18 -7.33
N ASP A 41 17.74 -35.96 -7.74
CA ASP A 41 18.55 -34.89 -7.14
C ASP A 41 17.97 -33.51 -7.49
N ILE A 42 18.02 -32.59 -6.52
CA ILE A 42 17.76 -31.17 -6.72
C ILE A 42 19.08 -30.42 -6.54
N LEU A 43 19.53 -29.68 -7.53
CA LEU A 43 20.68 -28.78 -7.37
C LEU A 43 20.16 -27.38 -7.09
N VAL A 44 20.55 -26.83 -5.95
CA VAL A 44 20.38 -25.43 -5.63
C VAL A 44 21.66 -24.70 -6.01
N ILE A 45 21.53 -23.67 -6.84
CA ILE A 45 22.63 -22.92 -7.44
C ILE A 45 22.49 -21.46 -7.02
N ALA A 46 23.53 -20.91 -6.39
CA ALA A 46 23.57 -19.50 -6.02
C ALA A 46 23.44 -18.63 -7.27
N GLN A 47 22.54 -17.65 -7.22
CA GLN A 47 22.29 -16.68 -8.29
C GLN A 47 23.58 -16.01 -8.76
N THR A 48 24.51 -15.73 -7.84
CA THR A 48 25.70 -14.92 -8.13
C THR A 48 26.55 -15.54 -9.23
N ILE A 49 26.72 -16.87 -9.21
CA ILE A 49 27.49 -17.56 -10.24
C ILE A 49 26.75 -17.63 -11.58
N VAL A 50 25.42 -17.74 -11.53
CA VAL A 50 24.57 -17.68 -12.73
C VAL A 50 24.71 -16.31 -13.38
N SER A 51 24.51 -15.24 -12.62
CA SER A 51 24.61 -13.86 -13.11
C SER A 51 26.00 -13.52 -13.65
N LYS A 52 27.08 -13.97 -12.99
CA LYS A 52 28.44 -13.80 -13.49
C LYS A 52 28.64 -14.49 -14.84
N SER A 53 28.20 -15.75 -14.98
CA SER A 53 28.30 -16.49 -16.24
C SER A 53 27.55 -15.80 -17.38
N LEU A 54 26.43 -15.14 -17.07
CA LEU A 54 25.62 -14.38 -18.03
C LEU A 54 26.12 -12.95 -18.28
N GLY A 55 27.20 -12.52 -17.63
CA GLY A 55 27.70 -11.15 -17.73
C GLY A 55 26.75 -10.11 -17.16
N ARG A 56 25.89 -10.48 -16.21
CA ARG A 56 24.99 -9.56 -15.48
C ARG A 56 25.74 -8.77 -14.43
N ILE A 57 26.83 -8.13 -14.84
CA ILE A 57 27.72 -7.31 -14.01
C ILE A 57 27.70 -5.89 -14.57
N LYS A 58 27.53 -4.89 -13.70
CA LYS A 58 27.64 -3.46 -14.06
C LYS A 58 28.75 -2.80 -13.24
N ASN A 59 29.40 -1.80 -13.84
CA ASN A 59 30.33 -0.93 -13.14
C ASN A 59 29.62 0.41 -12.84
N LEU A 60 29.50 0.76 -11.56
CA LEU A 60 28.82 1.96 -11.09
C LEU A 60 29.44 3.25 -11.63
N VAL A 61 30.75 3.25 -11.93
CA VAL A 61 31.45 4.42 -12.51
C VAL A 61 30.86 4.84 -13.86
N ASN A 62 30.25 3.91 -14.58
CA ASN A 62 29.67 4.15 -15.91
C ASN A 62 28.17 4.51 -15.85
N ILE A 63 27.60 4.67 -14.66
CA ILE A 63 26.16 4.94 -14.49
C ILE A 63 25.97 6.43 -14.23
N GLN A 64 25.11 7.06 -15.03
CA GLN A 64 24.70 8.45 -14.82
C GLN A 64 23.39 8.48 -14.02
N PRO A 65 23.38 9.00 -12.79
CA PRO A 65 22.17 9.05 -11.98
C PRO A 65 21.16 10.08 -12.52
N SER A 66 19.88 9.71 -12.55
CA SER A 66 18.80 10.64 -12.84
C SER A 66 18.52 11.58 -11.66
N GLN A 67 17.80 12.67 -11.93
CA GLN A 67 17.33 13.59 -10.87
C GLN A 67 16.54 12.85 -9.79
N LYS A 68 15.71 11.87 -10.19
CA LYS A 68 14.95 11.04 -9.26
C LYS A 68 15.86 10.20 -8.35
N ALA A 69 16.94 9.62 -8.88
CA ALA A 69 17.91 8.88 -8.08
C ALA A 69 18.62 9.80 -7.06
N ILE A 70 18.97 11.01 -7.48
CA ILE A 70 19.60 12.03 -6.61
C ILE A 70 18.64 12.44 -5.48
N GLU A 71 17.37 12.72 -5.78
CA GLU A 71 16.37 13.07 -4.76
C GLU A 71 16.13 11.94 -3.75
N ILE A 72 16.14 10.67 -4.20
CA ILE A 72 16.04 9.51 -3.31
C ILE A 72 17.29 9.43 -2.42
N PHE A 73 18.48 9.59 -2.99
CA PHE A 73 19.73 9.62 -2.25
C PHE A 73 19.72 10.67 -1.13
N GLU A 74 19.36 11.92 -1.45
CA GLU A 74 19.33 13.03 -0.48
C GLU A 74 18.40 12.75 0.70
N LYS A 75 17.25 12.10 0.44
CA LYS A 75 16.29 11.69 1.49
C LYS A 75 16.81 10.53 2.33
N MET A 76 17.46 9.55 1.70
CA MET A 76 17.87 8.30 2.35
C MET A 76 19.21 8.40 3.09
N ALA A 77 20.16 9.21 2.62
CA ALA A 77 21.51 9.25 3.16
C ALA A 77 21.57 9.60 4.67
N PRO A 78 20.79 10.59 5.17
CA PRO A 78 20.76 10.88 6.61
C PRO A 78 20.19 9.72 7.45
N LEU A 79 19.15 9.05 6.96
CA LEU A 79 18.51 7.91 7.63
C LEU A 79 19.46 6.71 7.70
N THR A 80 20.10 6.39 6.57
CA THR A 80 21.07 5.30 6.45
C THR A 80 22.26 5.49 7.39
N LYS A 81 22.79 6.73 7.46
CA LYS A 81 23.87 7.11 8.38
C LYS A 81 23.47 6.90 9.85
N LYS A 82 22.24 7.28 10.22
CA LYS A 82 21.72 7.10 11.59
C LYS A 82 21.59 5.61 11.97
N SER A 83 21.27 4.75 11.01
CA SER A 83 21.16 3.31 11.20
C SER A 83 22.50 2.56 11.18
N GLY A 84 23.63 3.24 10.96
CA GLY A 84 24.96 2.63 10.91
C GLY A 84 25.21 1.74 9.69
N LEU A 85 24.41 1.87 8.64
CA LEU A 85 24.52 1.09 7.41
C LEU A 85 25.34 1.82 6.33
N PRO A 86 25.92 1.10 5.35
CA PRO A 86 26.59 1.70 4.22
C PRO A 86 25.64 2.59 3.39
N ILE A 87 26.05 3.82 3.15
CA ILE A 87 25.30 4.76 2.31
C ILE A 87 25.39 4.30 0.86
N LYS A 88 24.24 4.19 0.20
CA LYS A 88 24.14 3.83 -1.21
C LYS A 88 24.42 5.06 -2.07
N SER A 89 25.23 4.93 -3.10
CA SER A 89 25.51 6.04 -4.01
C SER A 89 24.31 6.32 -4.94
N PRO A 90 24.18 7.53 -5.51
CA PRO A 90 23.16 7.82 -6.51
C PRO A 90 23.20 6.88 -7.72
N GLU A 91 24.39 6.41 -8.11
CA GLU A 91 24.59 5.46 -9.22
C GLU A 91 23.97 4.10 -8.88
N LEU A 92 24.20 3.58 -7.67
CA LEU A 92 23.57 2.34 -7.23
C LEU A 92 22.04 2.50 -7.16
N ILE A 93 21.56 3.63 -6.64
CA ILE A 93 20.12 3.92 -6.61
C ILE A 93 19.55 3.96 -8.03
N GLN A 94 20.27 4.53 -9.00
CA GLN A 94 19.85 4.51 -10.40
C GLN A 94 19.72 3.08 -10.93
N VAL A 95 20.68 2.20 -10.67
CA VAL A 95 20.57 0.80 -11.12
C VAL A 95 19.43 0.07 -10.40
N ILE A 96 19.20 0.34 -9.11
CA ILE A 96 18.03 -0.20 -8.40
C ILE A 96 16.74 0.24 -9.11
N LEU A 97 16.62 1.52 -9.48
CA LEU A 97 15.46 2.02 -10.23
C LEU A 97 15.33 1.36 -11.60
N ASP A 98 16.43 1.17 -12.33
CA ASP A 98 16.42 0.54 -13.66
C ASP A 98 15.96 -0.92 -13.63
N GLU A 99 16.29 -1.65 -12.56
CA GLU A 99 15.90 -3.07 -12.37
C GLU A 99 14.57 -3.24 -11.61
N SER A 100 13.86 -2.13 -11.33
CA SER A 100 12.60 -2.12 -10.59
C SER A 100 11.42 -1.65 -11.44
N GLU A 101 10.28 -2.32 -11.27
CA GLU A 101 8.98 -1.87 -11.79
C GLU A 101 8.47 -0.69 -10.95
N GLN A 102 8.61 -0.76 -9.61
CA GLN A 102 8.24 0.33 -8.72
C GLN A 102 8.99 0.30 -7.39
N VAL A 103 9.09 1.47 -6.77
CA VAL A 103 9.61 1.63 -5.41
C VAL A 103 8.44 1.60 -4.43
N LEU A 104 8.46 0.65 -3.48
CA LEU A 104 7.41 0.48 -2.48
C LEU A 104 7.72 1.27 -1.19
N LYS A 105 8.99 1.25 -0.76
CA LYS A 105 9.43 1.97 0.44
C LYS A 105 10.88 2.40 0.31
N THR A 106 11.17 3.58 0.83
CA THR A 106 12.54 4.10 0.98
C THR A 106 12.75 4.54 2.43
N ASP A 107 13.84 4.09 3.05
CA ASP A 107 14.31 4.54 4.36
C ASP A 107 15.85 4.44 4.40
N HIS A 108 16.44 3.66 5.30
CA HIS A 108 17.84 3.23 5.26
C HIS A 108 18.10 2.11 4.21
N VAL A 109 17.03 1.53 3.66
CA VAL A 109 17.03 0.53 2.58
C VAL A 109 15.93 0.86 1.58
N MET A 110 16.09 0.43 0.32
CA MET A 110 15.03 0.52 -0.69
C MET A 110 14.32 -0.83 -0.80
N ILE A 111 13.01 -0.85 -0.56
CA ILE A 111 12.16 -2.00 -0.88
C ILE A 111 11.45 -1.71 -2.19
N VAL A 112 11.65 -2.58 -3.17
CA VAL A 112 11.17 -2.40 -4.54
C VAL A 112 10.50 -3.68 -5.03
N GLU A 113 9.66 -3.53 -6.04
CA GLU A 113 9.22 -4.65 -6.89
C GLU A 113 10.14 -4.70 -8.11
N THR A 114 10.83 -5.82 -8.31
CA THR A 114 11.69 -6.01 -9.49
C THR A 114 10.86 -6.27 -10.75
N HIS A 115 11.47 -6.18 -11.93
CA HIS A 115 10.82 -6.58 -13.19
C HIS A 115 10.38 -8.05 -13.24
N HIS A 116 10.95 -8.89 -12.39
CA HIS A 116 10.55 -10.30 -12.20
C HIS A 116 9.26 -10.44 -11.37
N GLY A 117 8.93 -9.42 -10.57
CA GLY A 117 7.83 -9.43 -9.60
C GLY A 117 8.26 -9.71 -8.15
N PHE A 118 9.56 -9.87 -7.87
CA PHE A 118 10.04 -10.05 -6.50
C PHE A 118 9.93 -8.75 -5.71
N VAL A 119 9.43 -8.83 -4.48
CA VAL A 119 9.46 -7.71 -3.53
C VAL A 119 10.64 -7.90 -2.59
N CYS A 120 11.71 -7.16 -2.81
CA CYS A 120 12.97 -7.34 -2.09
C CYS A 120 13.75 -6.03 -1.89
N ALA A 121 14.83 -6.12 -1.12
CA ALA A 121 15.74 -5.00 -0.92
C ALA A 121 16.60 -4.79 -2.16
N ASN A 122 16.76 -3.52 -2.58
CA ASN A 122 17.72 -3.09 -3.61
C ASN A 122 17.63 -3.85 -4.94
N ALA A 123 16.44 -4.33 -5.31
CA ALA A 123 16.20 -5.13 -6.51
C ALA A 123 17.02 -6.44 -6.62
N GLY A 124 17.49 -6.99 -5.49
CA GLY A 124 18.39 -8.16 -5.51
C GLY A 124 19.76 -7.86 -6.13
N ILE A 125 20.14 -6.58 -6.21
CA ILE A 125 21.47 -6.17 -6.63
C ILE A 125 22.45 -6.42 -5.49
N ASP A 126 23.53 -7.11 -5.81
CA ASP A 126 24.59 -7.43 -4.86
C ASP A 126 25.92 -6.76 -5.23
N GLN A 127 26.60 -6.26 -4.21
CA GLN A 127 27.98 -5.72 -4.27
C GLN A 127 28.99 -6.73 -3.72
N SER A 128 28.53 -7.71 -2.94
CA SER A 128 29.36 -8.72 -2.32
C SER A 128 29.87 -9.71 -3.37
N ASN A 129 31.07 -10.24 -3.17
CA ASN A 129 31.65 -11.29 -4.01
C ASN A 129 31.74 -10.97 -5.52
N VAL A 130 31.58 -9.71 -5.95
CA VAL A 130 31.84 -9.24 -7.31
C VAL A 130 33.20 -8.55 -7.29
N GLY A 131 34.21 -9.09 -7.98
CA GLY A 131 35.59 -8.61 -7.85
C GLY A 131 35.75 -7.16 -8.30
N GLY A 132 35.93 -6.22 -7.37
CA GLY A 132 36.15 -4.79 -7.65
C GLY A 132 35.20 -3.89 -6.86
N LYS A 133 35.68 -2.73 -6.40
CA LYS A 133 34.94 -1.85 -5.46
C LYS A 133 33.62 -1.30 -6.04
N ASP A 134 33.59 -1.08 -7.35
CA ASP A 134 32.47 -0.41 -8.04
C ASP A 134 31.66 -1.38 -8.92
N LEU A 135 31.93 -2.69 -8.84
CA LEU A 135 31.17 -3.69 -9.59
C LEU A 135 29.99 -4.20 -8.78
N ILE A 136 28.86 -4.37 -9.46
CA ILE A 136 27.64 -4.93 -8.92
C ILE A 136 27.15 -6.08 -9.81
N THR A 137 26.47 -7.05 -9.19
CA THR A 137 25.80 -8.14 -9.89
C THR A 137 24.30 -7.89 -9.87
N LEU A 138 23.67 -8.07 -11.03
CA LEU A 138 22.22 -7.96 -11.21
C LEU A 138 21.60 -9.36 -11.24
N LEU A 139 20.30 -9.46 -10.97
CA LEU A 139 19.56 -10.71 -11.18
C LEU A 139 19.62 -11.15 -12.66
N PRO A 140 19.61 -12.47 -12.94
CA PRO A 140 19.39 -12.99 -14.29
C PRO A 140 18.07 -12.44 -14.83
N ILE A 141 17.99 -12.19 -16.13
CA ILE A 141 16.75 -11.65 -16.73
C ILE A 141 15.60 -12.66 -16.59
N ASP A 142 15.89 -13.94 -16.76
CA ASP A 142 14.93 -15.04 -16.62
C ASP A 142 15.61 -16.25 -15.95
N SER A 143 15.46 -16.35 -14.64
CA SER A 143 16.08 -17.43 -13.85
C SER A 143 15.44 -18.79 -14.10
N ASP A 144 14.15 -18.88 -14.45
CA ASP A 144 13.51 -20.17 -14.79
C ASP A 144 14.12 -20.73 -16.09
N LYS A 145 14.31 -19.87 -17.09
CA LYS A 145 14.97 -20.25 -18.35
C LYS A 145 16.41 -20.74 -18.12
N GLU A 146 17.17 -20.06 -17.27
CA GLU A 146 18.54 -20.46 -16.97
C GLU A 146 18.61 -21.73 -16.13
N ALA A 147 17.71 -21.89 -15.16
CA ALA A 147 17.55 -23.15 -14.42
C ALA A 147 17.27 -24.31 -15.38
N LYS A 148 16.39 -24.09 -16.37
CA LYS A 148 16.08 -25.08 -17.42
C LYS A 148 17.28 -25.38 -18.31
N ARG A 149 18.00 -24.37 -18.79
CA ARG A 149 19.20 -24.56 -19.62
C ARG A 149 20.25 -25.41 -18.89
N ILE A 150 20.51 -25.07 -17.62
CA ILE A 150 21.48 -25.80 -16.81
C ILE A 150 21.00 -27.24 -16.57
N ARG A 151 19.72 -27.41 -16.21
CA ARG A 151 19.10 -28.72 -16.01
C ARG A 151 19.28 -29.58 -17.25
N ASP A 152 18.80 -29.11 -18.40
CA ASP A 152 18.76 -29.89 -19.64
C ASP A 152 20.18 -30.32 -20.06
N ALA A 153 21.18 -29.43 -19.96
CA ALA A 153 22.58 -29.76 -20.22
C ALA A 153 23.16 -30.81 -19.23
N LEU A 154 22.89 -30.66 -17.93
CA LEU A 154 23.33 -31.63 -16.93
C LEU A 154 22.65 -32.99 -17.12
N GLN A 155 21.37 -33.02 -17.48
CA GLN A 155 20.64 -34.26 -17.77
C GLN A 155 21.20 -34.96 -19.01
N GLU A 156 21.49 -34.22 -20.08
CA GLU A 156 22.09 -34.77 -21.30
C GLU A 156 23.45 -35.41 -21.01
N LEU A 157 24.31 -34.73 -20.23
CA LEU A 157 25.66 -35.18 -19.93
C LEU A 157 25.73 -36.29 -18.88
N SER A 158 24.77 -36.35 -17.94
CA SER A 158 24.77 -37.33 -16.85
C SER A 158 23.81 -38.51 -17.05
N GLY A 159 22.82 -38.36 -17.93
CA GLY A 159 21.72 -39.31 -18.11
C GLY A 159 20.77 -39.40 -16.90
N LYS A 160 20.81 -38.43 -15.99
CA LYS A 160 19.98 -38.41 -14.77
C LYS A 160 18.87 -37.39 -14.88
N LYS A 161 17.70 -37.72 -14.31
CA LYS A 161 16.56 -36.80 -14.22
C LYS A 161 16.64 -36.02 -12.91
N ILE A 162 16.85 -34.71 -12.99
CA ILE A 162 17.11 -33.83 -11.85
C ILE A 162 16.24 -32.57 -11.90
N ALA A 163 16.21 -31.81 -10.81
CA ALA A 163 15.62 -30.47 -10.78
C ALA A 163 16.68 -29.42 -10.41
N ILE A 164 16.47 -28.18 -10.84
CA ILE A 164 17.34 -27.04 -10.53
C ILE A 164 16.52 -25.96 -9.82
N ILE A 165 17.10 -25.39 -8.77
CA ILE A 165 16.65 -24.15 -8.13
C ILE A 165 17.81 -23.15 -8.23
N ILE A 166 17.52 -21.95 -8.73
CA ILE A 166 18.44 -20.80 -8.60
C ILE A 166 18.00 -20.02 -7.38
N SER A 167 18.89 -19.79 -6.41
CA SER A 167 18.57 -19.15 -5.14
C SER A 167 19.37 -17.88 -4.89
N ASP A 168 18.85 -17.03 -4.02
CA ASP A 168 19.51 -15.81 -3.53
C ASP A 168 19.15 -15.55 -2.05
N SER A 169 19.88 -14.66 -1.40
CA SER A 169 19.73 -14.36 0.03
C SER A 169 18.88 -13.11 0.23
N PHE A 170 17.62 -13.26 0.67
CA PHE A 170 16.74 -12.10 0.92
C PHE A 170 16.48 -11.90 2.42
N GLY A 171 16.38 -10.62 2.82
CA GLY A 171 15.71 -10.24 4.06
C GLY A 171 14.20 -10.49 3.96
N ARG A 172 13.50 -10.43 5.10
CA ARG A 172 12.05 -10.68 5.15
C ARG A 172 11.35 -9.82 6.18
N ALA A 173 10.07 -9.55 5.94
CA ALA A 173 9.27 -8.75 6.84
C ALA A 173 9.22 -9.37 8.27
N PHE A 174 9.17 -8.50 9.27
CA PHE A 174 8.93 -8.82 10.68
C PHE A 174 10.01 -9.61 11.43
N ARG A 175 11.06 -10.11 10.77
CA ARG A 175 12.16 -10.80 11.46
C ARG A 175 13.53 -10.39 10.91
N ILE A 176 14.51 -10.41 11.80
CA ILE A 176 15.92 -10.15 11.47
C ILE A 176 16.56 -11.43 10.93
N GLY A 177 17.48 -11.28 9.98
CA GLY A 177 18.24 -12.36 9.34
C GLY A 177 17.75 -12.65 7.92
N ALA A 178 18.69 -12.71 6.98
CA ALA A 178 18.44 -13.15 5.62
C ALA A 178 18.20 -14.67 5.57
N VAL A 179 17.48 -15.12 4.55
CA VAL A 179 17.23 -16.54 4.26
C VAL A 179 17.39 -16.78 2.76
N GLY A 180 17.71 -18.02 2.39
CA GLY A 180 17.70 -18.42 0.99
C GLY A 180 16.29 -18.45 0.42
N VAL A 181 16.07 -17.77 -0.69
CA VAL A 181 14.81 -17.76 -1.45
C VAL A 181 15.08 -18.24 -2.87
N ALA A 182 14.08 -18.84 -3.50
CA ALA A 182 14.16 -19.24 -4.89
C ALA A 182 13.89 -18.03 -5.81
N LEU A 183 14.73 -17.88 -6.84
CA LEU A 183 14.54 -16.90 -7.92
C LEU A 183 14.17 -17.55 -9.25
N GLY A 184 14.50 -18.83 -9.43
CA GLY A 184 14.16 -19.59 -10.62
C GLY A 184 14.14 -21.08 -10.33
N VAL A 185 13.38 -21.82 -11.12
CA VAL A 185 13.14 -23.26 -10.90
C VAL A 185 12.92 -23.99 -12.22
N SER A 186 13.37 -25.24 -12.28
CA SER A 186 13.10 -26.13 -13.40
C SER A 186 13.01 -27.58 -12.93
N GLY A 187 11.95 -28.29 -13.32
CA GLY A 187 11.74 -29.72 -13.02
C GLY A 187 11.09 -30.03 -11.69
N LEU A 188 10.70 -29.02 -10.91
CA LEU A 188 10.10 -29.17 -9.58
C LEU A 188 8.96 -28.17 -9.41
N ASN A 189 7.77 -28.65 -9.03
CA ASN A 189 6.66 -27.76 -8.74
C ASN A 189 7.03 -26.80 -7.57
N PRO A 190 6.92 -25.47 -7.75
CA PRO A 190 7.24 -24.47 -6.71
C PRO A 190 6.48 -24.65 -5.40
N ILE A 191 5.23 -25.09 -5.49
CA ILE A 191 4.31 -25.22 -4.36
C ILE A 191 3.94 -26.68 -4.15
N LEU A 192 3.81 -27.06 -2.88
CA LEU A 192 3.24 -28.32 -2.48
C LEU A 192 1.86 -28.05 -1.90
N ASP A 193 0.83 -28.18 -2.74
CA ASP A 193 -0.56 -28.02 -2.35
C ASP A 193 -1.03 -29.26 -1.57
N LYS A 194 -1.45 -29.05 -0.33
CA LYS A 194 -1.99 -30.10 0.55
C LYS A 194 -3.49 -29.91 0.80
N ARG A 195 -4.14 -28.95 0.14
CA ARG A 195 -5.59 -28.77 0.26
C ARG A 195 -6.31 -30.02 -0.26
N GLY A 196 -7.38 -30.43 0.42
CA GLY A 196 -8.07 -31.69 0.13
C GLY A 196 -7.45 -32.92 0.80
N ASN A 197 -6.21 -32.86 1.29
CA ASN A 197 -5.63 -33.95 2.08
C ASN A 197 -6.23 -33.98 3.49
N LYS A 198 -6.16 -35.13 4.16
CA LYS A 198 -6.60 -35.29 5.55
C LYS A 198 -5.46 -35.08 6.55
N ASP A 199 -5.78 -34.46 7.69
CA ASP A 199 -4.90 -34.37 8.85
C ASP A 199 -4.87 -35.68 9.66
N LEU A 200 -4.14 -35.69 10.79
CA LEU A 200 -4.02 -36.85 11.69
C LEU A 200 -5.36 -37.29 12.30
N PHE A 201 -6.39 -36.46 12.27
CA PHE A 201 -7.73 -36.74 12.79
C PHE A 201 -8.77 -36.91 11.68
N GLY A 202 -8.33 -37.02 10.43
CA GLY A 202 -9.19 -37.23 9.27
C GLY A 202 -9.89 -35.97 8.75
N LYS A 203 -9.60 -34.77 9.29
CA LYS A 203 -10.16 -33.50 8.81
C LYS A 203 -9.44 -33.04 7.55
N GLU A 204 -10.21 -32.51 6.61
CA GLU A 204 -9.66 -32.01 5.36
C GLU A 204 -8.94 -30.66 5.55
N LEU A 205 -7.72 -30.57 5.02
CA LEU A 205 -6.94 -29.33 4.98
C LEU A 205 -7.52 -28.36 3.95
N GLN A 206 -7.85 -27.14 4.37
CA GLN A 206 -8.53 -26.15 3.53
C GLN A 206 -7.59 -25.08 2.94
N SER A 207 -6.49 -24.75 3.64
CA SER A 207 -5.62 -23.62 3.31
C SER A 207 -4.13 -23.97 3.20
N THR A 208 -3.78 -25.25 3.30
CA THR A 208 -2.39 -25.69 3.42
C THR A 208 -1.71 -25.75 2.06
N ILE A 209 -0.98 -24.68 1.71
CA ILE A 209 -0.06 -24.62 0.57
C ILE A 209 1.35 -24.39 1.14
N ILE A 210 2.31 -25.22 0.74
CA ILE A 210 3.69 -25.15 1.24
C ILE A 210 4.58 -24.60 0.13
N GLY A 211 5.31 -23.51 0.40
CA GLY A 211 6.34 -22.97 -0.49
C GLY A 211 7.60 -23.83 -0.47
N GLN A 212 7.53 -25.03 -1.07
CA GLN A 212 8.58 -26.03 -0.94
C GLN A 212 9.93 -25.58 -1.52
N ILE A 213 9.93 -24.81 -2.61
CA ILE A 213 11.19 -24.35 -3.21
C ILE A 213 11.94 -23.33 -2.34
N ASP A 214 11.23 -22.46 -1.62
CA ASP A 214 11.88 -21.54 -0.68
C ASP A 214 12.40 -22.28 0.55
N ASN A 215 11.70 -23.32 1.03
CA ASN A 215 12.23 -24.19 2.09
C ASN A 215 13.52 -24.90 1.66
N LEU A 216 13.57 -25.40 0.42
CA LEU A 216 14.74 -26.06 -0.15
C LEU A 216 15.90 -25.07 -0.36
N ALA A 217 15.62 -23.88 -0.91
CA ALA A 217 16.60 -22.81 -1.08
C ALA A 217 17.17 -22.36 0.27
N SER A 218 16.31 -22.10 1.26
CA SER A 218 16.72 -21.78 2.63
C SER A 218 17.58 -22.87 3.27
N SER A 219 17.27 -24.14 3.01
CA SER A 219 18.05 -25.26 3.55
C SER A 219 19.44 -25.33 2.90
N ALA A 220 19.53 -25.15 1.59
CA ALA A 220 20.80 -25.10 0.87
C ALA A 220 21.67 -23.91 1.30
N GLN A 221 21.07 -22.76 1.60
CA GLN A 221 21.77 -21.57 2.09
C GLN A 221 22.64 -21.85 3.32
N LEU A 222 22.19 -22.73 4.22
CA LEU A 222 22.95 -23.12 5.42
C LEU A 222 24.26 -23.83 5.09
N ILE A 223 24.36 -24.45 3.91
CA ILE A 223 25.56 -25.13 3.41
C ILE A 223 26.39 -24.19 2.52
N MET A 224 25.71 -23.34 1.73
CA MET A 224 26.38 -22.37 0.86
C MET A 224 27.14 -21.30 1.67
N GLY A 225 26.55 -20.85 2.78
CA GLY A 225 27.04 -19.71 3.53
C GLY A 225 26.71 -18.36 2.86
N GLU A 226 27.21 -17.28 3.44
CA GLU A 226 26.98 -15.89 2.97
C GLU A 226 28.28 -15.13 2.73
N ALA A 227 29.44 -15.77 2.91
CA ALA A 227 30.74 -15.12 2.95
C ALA A 227 31.71 -15.76 1.93
N ASP A 228 32.78 -16.38 2.42
CA ASP A 228 33.91 -16.90 1.65
C ASP A 228 33.96 -18.43 1.59
N GLU A 229 32.88 -19.12 1.97
CA GLU A 229 32.82 -20.58 2.04
C GLU A 229 33.09 -21.26 0.69
N GLY A 230 32.80 -20.58 -0.42
CA GLY A 230 33.14 -21.04 -1.77
C GLY A 230 32.30 -22.24 -2.23
N ILE A 231 31.07 -22.39 -1.72
CA ILE A 231 30.14 -23.48 -2.06
C ILE A 231 28.89 -22.90 -2.75
N PRO A 232 28.95 -22.55 -4.05
CA PRO A 232 27.82 -21.93 -4.73
C PRO A 232 26.78 -22.94 -5.25
N VAL A 233 27.01 -24.25 -5.09
CA VAL A 233 26.09 -25.30 -5.52
C VAL A 233 25.93 -26.36 -4.44
N VAL A 234 24.68 -26.71 -4.12
CA VAL A 234 24.33 -27.72 -3.12
C VAL A 234 23.36 -28.73 -3.75
N ILE A 235 23.65 -30.01 -3.58
CA ILE A 235 22.74 -31.10 -3.94
C ILE A 235 21.84 -31.39 -2.74
N ILE A 236 20.52 -31.40 -2.96
CA ILE A 236 19.53 -31.95 -2.04
C ILE A 236 19.12 -33.32 -2.58
N ARG A 237 19.48 -34.37 -1.85
CA ARG A 237 19.26 -35.77 -2.24
C ARG A 237 18.29 -36.46 -1.29
N GLY A 238 17.34 -37.19 -1.87
CA GLY A 238 16.35 -37.98 -1.12
C GLY A 238 15.08 -37.22 -0.74
N TYR A 239 14.92 -35.96 -1.15
CA TYR A 239 13.66 -35.23 -1.02
C TYR A 239 12.64 -35.76 -2.04
N ASP A 240 11.43 -36.05 -1.58
CA ASP A 240 10.35 -36.59 -2.42
C ASP A 240 9.54 -35.43 -3.01
N PHE A 241 9.51 -35.34 -4.35
CA PHE A 241 8.79 -34.28 -5.05
C PHE A 241 8.21 -34.75 -6.38
N ASN A 242 7.22 -34.00 -6.86
CA ASN A 242 6.63 -34.23 -8.18
C ASN A 242 7.40 -33.44 -9.24
N PHE A 243 7.91 -34.15 -10.24
CA PHE A 243 8.50 -33.52 -11.41
C PHE A 243 7.46 -32.71 -12.16
N ASP A 244 7.81 -31.48 -12.49
CA ASP A 244 6.98 -30.56 -13.27
C ASP A 244 7.83 -29.86 -14.32
N GLU A 245 7.57 -30.17 -15.60
CA GLU A 245 8.26 -29.55 -16.74
C GLU A 245 7.80 -28.12 -17.00
N ASN A 246 6.64 -27.73 -16.47
CA ASN A 246 6.05 -26.40 -16.61
C ASN A 246 6.21 -25.56 -15.34
N ALA A 247 7.04 -26.01 -14.39
CA ALA A 247 7.35 -25.27 -13.17
C ALA A 247 7.82 -23.85 -13.50
N SER A 248 7.29 -22.86 -12.77
CA SER A 248 7.75 -21.48 -12.88
C SER A 248 7.71 -20.76 -11.54
N ILE A 249 8.73 -19.95 -11.27
CA ILE A 249 8.80 -19.10 -10.08
C ILE A 249 7.59 -18.16 -9.94
N LYS A 250 6.93 -17.82 -11.06
CA LYS A 250 5.71 -17.00 -11.05
C LYS A 250 4.58 -17.60 -10.20
N GLN A 251 4.56 -18.92 -10.00
CA GLN A 251 3.53 -19.59 -9.18
C GLN A 251 3.61 -19.25 -7.69
N ILE A 252 4.76 -18.75 -7.20
CA ILE A 252 4.92 -18.32 -5.80
C ILE A 252 4.83 -16.80 -5.63
N ILE A 253 4.88 -16.04 -6.73
CA ILE A 253 4.74 -14.59 -6.69
C ILE A 253 3.27 -14.25 -6.46
N ARG A 254 2.99 -13.51 -5.40
CA ARG A 254 1.64 -13.11 -5.04
C ARG A 254 1.11 -12.03 -5.99
N GLU A 255 -0.13 -12.22 -6.46
CA GLU A 255 -0.86 -11.20 -7.23
C GLU A 255 -1.01 -9.90 -6.44
N ARG A 256 -0.98 -8.75 -7.13
CA ARG A 256 -0.94 -7.42 -6.51
C ARG A 256 -2.16 -7.18 -5.61
N GLU A 257 -3.31 -7.66 -6.06
CA GLU A 257 -4.61 -7.50 -5.42
C GLU A 257 -4.74 -8.32 -4.12
N LEU A 258 -3.92 -9.36 -3.95
CA LEU A 258 -3.91 -10.24 -2.78
C LEU A 258 -2.76 -9.91 -1.80
N ASP A 259 -1.88 -8.99 -2.18
CA ASP A 259 -0.69 -8.61 -1.40
C ASP A 259 -0.99 -7.48 -0.42
N LEU A 260 -1.42 -7.85 0.79
CA LEU A 260 -1.72 -6.92 1.88
C LEU A 260 -0.53 -6.05 2.32
N PHE A 261 0.70 -6.45 2.00
CA PHE A 261 1.92 -5.73 2.43
C PHE A 261 2.44 -4.78 1.35
N ARG A 262 1.96 -4.92 0.11
CA ARG A 262 2.18 -3.97 -0.97
C ARG A 262 1.32 -2.73 -0.69
N GLN A 263 1.88 -1.76 0.03
CA GLN A 263 1.18 -0.50 0.30
C GLN A 263 0.79 0.18 -1.01
N GLU A 264 -0.48 0.51 -1.20
CA GLU A 264 -0.87 1.53 -2.17
C GLU A 264 -0.13 2.84 -1.81
N SER A 265 0.38 3.55 -2.81
CA SER A 265 1.03 4.84 -2.55
C SER A 265 0.09 5.75 -1.76
N HIS A 266 0.61 6.47 -0.77
CA HIS A 266 -0.18 7.43 0.03
C HIS A 266 -0.99 8.39 -0.85
N ILE A 267 -0.47 8.71 -2.04
CA ILE A 267 -1.15 9.52 -3.07
C ILE A 267 -2.43 8.83 -3.56
N LYS A 268 -2.35 7.55 -3.96
CA LYS A 268 -3.52 6.81 -4.45
C LYS A 268 -4.58 6.63 -3.36
N SER A 269 -4.16 6.39 -2.12
CA SER A 269 -5.06 6.32 -0.96
C SER A 269 -5.80 7.66 -0.71
N PHE A 270 -5.09 8.79 -0.82
CA PHE A 270 -5.70 10.10 -0.68
C PHE A 270 -6.64 10.44 -1.85
N GLU A 271 -6.23 10.19 -3.09
CA GLU A 271 -7.09 10.34 -4.28
C GLU A 271 -8.36 9.50 -4.20
N ASN A 272 -8.23 8.27 -3.68
CA ASN A 272 -9.37 7.39 -3.43
C ASN A 272 -10.33 8.03 -2.42
N THR A 273 -9.83 8.56 -1.30
CA THR A 273 -10.67 9.27 -0.30
C THR A 273 -11.42 10.45 -0.91
N LEU A 274 -10.76 11.28 -1.73
CA LEU A 274 -11.41 12.41 -2.41
C LEU A 274 -12.54 11.97 -3.34
N ARG A 275 -12.36 10.83 -4.02
CA ARG A 275 -13.32 10.28 -4.99
C ARG A 275 -14.37 9.36 -4.36
N SER A 276 -14.11 8.78 -3.18
CA SER A 276 -15.03 7.88 -2.48
C SER A 276 -16.07 8.65 -1.68
N ARG A 277 -15.75 9.85 -1.17
CA ARG A 277 -16.65 10.68 -0.38
C ARG A 277 -18.04 10.86 -1.03
N ARG A 278 -19.09 10.54 -0.27
CA ARG A 278 -20.50 10.73 -0.66
C ARG A 278 -21.22 11.68 0.29
N SER A 279 -22.37 12.17 -0.16
CA SER A 279 -23.33 12.87 0.68
C SER A 279 -24.39 11.86 1.08
N TYR A 280 -24.18 11.19 2.21
CA TYR A 280 -25.04 10.11 2.70
C TYR A 280 -26.30 10.69 3.32
N LYS A 281 -27.46 10.42 2.71
CA LYS A 281 -28.75 10.96 3.17
C LYS A 281 -29.63 9.83 3.72
N PHE A 282 -30.44 10.14 4.73
CA PHE A 282 -31.59 9.38 5.22
C PHE A 282 -31.35 8.04 5.95
N GLU A 283 -30.24 7.35 5.76
CA GLU A 283 -30.08 5.97 6.29
C GLU A 283 -28.77 5.77 7.04
N PHE A 284 -28.86 5.79 8.37
CA PHE A 284 -27.78 5.46 9.29
C PHE A 284 -28.07 4.12 9.98
N SER A 285 -27.04 3.31 10.19
CA SER A 285 -27.14 2.04 10.92
C SER A 285 -27.19 2.27 12.43
N ASP A 286 -27.63 1.26 13.17
CA ASP A 286 -27.63 1.27 14.65
C ASP A 286 -26.22 1.16 15.28
N LYS A 287 -25.17 1.05 14.44
CA LYS A 287 -23.78 1.04 14.92
C LYS A 287 -23.46 2.37 15.61
N LYS A 288 -23.08 2.28 16.88
CA LYS A 288 -22.67 3.44 17.69
C LYS A 288 -21.45 4.15 17.08
N VAL A 289 -21.51 5.47 17.04
CA VAL A 289 -20.37 6.35 16.76
C VAL A 289 -19.85 6.86 18.09
N SER A 290 -18.55 6.77 18.36
CA SER A 290 -17.96 7.37 19.55
C SER A 290 -17.77 8.87 19.37
N GLU A 291 -17.96 9.63 20.45
CA GLU A 291 -17.70 11.07 20.47
C GLU A 291 -16.24 11.40 20.13
N GLU A 292 -15.29 10.58 20.61
CA GLU A 292 -13.85 10.68 20.28
C GLU A 292 -13.61 10.71 18.75
N LEU A 293 -14.30 9.89 17.96
CA LEU A 293 -14.15 9.91 16.50
C LEU A 293 -14.67 11.21 15.88
N ILE A 294 -15.69 11.84 16.48
CA ILE A 294 -16.20 13.16 16.05
C ILE A 294 -15.15 14.23 16.38
N GLU A 295 -14.60 14.21 17.58
CA GLU A 295 -13.57 15.16 18.02
C GLU A 295 -12.29 15.05 17.18
N GLU A 296 -11.79 13.85 16.93
CA GLU A 296 -10.65 13.63 16.04
C GLU A 296 -10.92 14.10 14.60
N SER A 297 -12.16 13.98 14.13
CA SER A 297 -12.54 14.46 12.80
C SER A 297 -12.55 15.99 12.75
N ILE A 298 -13.00 16.63 13.82
CA ILE A 298 -12.95 18.10 13.98
C ILE A 298 -11.50 18.57 14.15
N GLU A 299 -10.65 17.80 14.83
CA GLU A 299 -9.21 18.07 14.94
C GLU A 299 -8.60 18.20 13.55
N LEU A 300 -8.85 17.25 12.65
CA LEU A 300 -8.37 17.34 11.27
C LEU A 300 -8.99 18.53 10.53
N ALA A 301 -10.28 18.81 10.76
CA ALA A 301 -10.96 19.95 10.15
C ALA A 301 -10.37 21.32 10.56
N ARG A 302 -9.77 21.40 11.75
CA ARG A 302 -9.06 22.59 12.26
C ARG A 302 -7.82 22.95 11.41
N TRP A 303 -7.23 21.98 10.72
CA TRP A 303 -6.07 22.23 9.85
C TRP A 303 -6.43 22.83 8.48
N ALA A 304 -7.72 23.09 8.22
CA ALA A 304 -8.13 23.74 6.99
C ALA A 304 -7.53 25.15 6.88
N PRO A 305 -7.15 25.60 5.67
CA PRO A 305 -6.68 26.96 5.48
C PRO A 305 -7.80 27.97 5.78
N SER A 306 -7.42 29.10 6.37
CA SER A 306 -8.31 30.23 6.59
C SER A 306 -7.60 31.53 6.25
N ALA A 307 -8.35 32.52 5.79
CA ALA A 307 -7.80 33.84 5.55
C ALA A 307 -7.15 34.40 6.81
N HIS A 308 -5.96 34.98 6.65
CA HIS A 308 -5.13 35.49 7.74
C HIS A 308 -4.88 34.48 8.88
N ASN A 309 -5.08 33.18 8.63
CA ASN A 309 -5.10 32.12 9.65
C ASN A 309 -6.12 32.36 10.78
N GLY A 310 -7.23 33.05 10.49
CA GLY A 310 -8.23 33.49 11.48
C GLY A 310 -9.13 32.40 12.06
N GLN A 311 -9.15 31.18 11.48
CA GLN A 311 -9.86 30.01 12.02
C GLN A 311 -11.30 30.30 12.50
N PHE A 312 -12.09 30.91 11.61
CA PHE A 312 -13.39 31.50 11.93
C PHE A 312 -14.51 30.51 12.31
N TRP A 313 -14.25 29.20 12.30
CA TRP A 313 -15.26 28.16 12.52
C TRP A 313 -15.52 27.89 14.00
N ARG A 314 -16.77 27.54 14.31
CA ARG A 314 -17.20 26.97 15.60
C ARG A 314 -18.09 25.76 15.33
N TYR A 315 -17.76 24.64 15.95
CA TYR A 315 -18.52 23.39 15.85
C TYR A 315 -19.36 23.21 17.11
N ILE A 316 -20.65 22.93 16.94
CA ILE A 316 -21.58 22.59 18.03
C ILE A 316 -22.10 21.20 17.74
N ILE A 317 -21.77 20.25 18.61
CA ILE A 317 -22.14 18.83 18.47
C ILE A 317 -23.48 18.61 19.19
N MET A 318 -24.42 17.95 18.54
CA MET A 318 -25.72 17.59 19.11
C MET A 318 -25.97 16.09 18.93
N GLU A 319 -26.13 15.39 20.04
CA GLU A 319 -26.65 14.02 20.07
C GLU A 319 -28.15 13.97 19.81
N GLN A 320 -28.71 12.76 19.75
CA GLN A 320 -30.15 12.57 19.76
C GLN A 320 -30.73 13.00 21.11
N GLY A 321 -31.81 13.77 21.10
CA GLY A 321 -32.50 14.21 22.31
C GLY A 321 -33.34 15.47 22.12
N ASN A 322 -34.03 15.86 23.20
CA ASN A 322 -35.07 16.89 23.18
C ASN A 322 -34.61 18.24 22.60
N SER A 323 -33.39 18.71 22.93
CA SER A 323 -32.89 20.00 22.43
C SER A 323 -32.79 20.04 20.91
N ARG A 324 -32.38 18.92 20.30
CA ARG A 324 -32.28 18.78 18.85
C ARG A 324 -33.66 18.69 18.21
N GLU A 325 -34.61 17.99 18.82
CA GLU A 325 -36.00 17.93 18.34
C GLU A 325 -36.68 19.31 18.34
N ILE A 326 -36.53 20.06 19.44
CA ILE A 326 -37.06 21.43 19.57
C ILE A 326 -36.45 22.34 18.49
N LEU A 327 -35.14 22.24 18.27
CA LEU A 327 -34.46 23.00 17.22
C LEU A 327 -35.05 22.72 15.83
N ILE A 328 -35.21 21.44 15.47
CA ILE A 328 -35.72 21.06 14.16
C ILE A 328 -37.20 21.44 14.01
N GLU A 329 -38.00 21.36 15.06
CA GLU A 329 -39.40 21.80 15.04
C GLU A 329 -39.50 23.32 14.82
N ASN A 330 -38.72 24.13 15.54
CA ASN A 330 -38.71 25.59 15.36
C ASN A 330 -38.25 26.00 13.95
N ILE A 331 -37.23 25.32 13.40
CA ILE A 331 -36.80 25.52 12.01
C ILE A 331 -37.93 25.16 11.03
N ASN A 332 -38.66 24.07 11.28
CA ASN A 332 -39.78 23.64 10.43
C ASN A 332 -40.96 24.59 10.51
N ASN A 333 -41.25 25.19 11.66
CA ASN A 333 -42.28 26.23 11.79
C ASN A 333 -41.95 27.43 10.91
N LYS A 334 -40.71 27.93 10.97
CA LYS A 334 -40.27 29.01 10.08
C LYS A 334 -40.36 28.61 8.60
N LEU A 335 -39.93 27.39 8.26
CA LEU A 335 -40.00 26.87 6.89
C LEU A 335 -41.45 26.78 6.39
N LYS A 336 -42.38 26.36 7.25
CA LYS A 336 -43.82 26.33 6.95
C LYS A 336 -44.32 27.73 6.59
N ASP A 337 -44.00 28.73 7.41
CA ASP A 337 -44.41 30.13 7.18
C ASP A 337 -43.81 30.69 5.88
N ASP A 338 -42.55 30.38 5.58
CA ASP A 338 -41.90 30.75 4.31
C ASP A 338 -42.64 30.14 3.11
N LEU A 339 -42.92 28.83 3.16
CA LEU A 339 -43.56 28.12 2.04
C LEU A 339 -45.03 28.48 1.86
N LEU A 340 -45.76 28.82 2.92
CA LEU A 340 -47.12 29.36 2.84
C LEU A 340 -47.11 30.71 2.14
N ARG A 341 -46.16 31.59 2.48
CA ARG A 341 -45.97 32.89 1.79
C ARG A 341 -45.62 32.72 0.31
N ASP A 342 -44.89 31.67 -0.04
CA ASP A 342 -44.58 31.29 -1.42
C ASP A 342 -45.77 30.63 -2.16
N GLY A 343 -46.94 30.48 -1.52
CA GLY A 343 -48.15 29.91 -2.11
C GLY A 343 -48.07 28.40 -2.37
N ARG A 344 -47.26 27.65 -1.60
CA ARG A 344 -47.16 26.19 -1.74
C ARG A 344 -48.35 25.48 -1.08
N SER A 345 -48.73 24.32 -1.62
CA SER A 345 -49.82 23.50 -1.07
C SER A 345 -49.46 22.88 0.28
N GLU A 346 -50.47 22.61 1.11
CA GLU A 346 -50.29 21.97 2.41
C GLU A 346 -49.60 20.59 2.29
N GLU A 347 -49.94 19.81 1.26
CA GLU A 347 -49.31 18.51 1.00
C GLU A 347 -47.81 18.64 0.71
N PHE A 348 -47.41 19.67 -0.07
CA PHE A 348 -46.00 19.93 -0.35
C PHE A 348 -45.24 20.32 0.93
N ILE A 349 -45.85 21.20 1.74
CA ILE A 349 -45.29 21.67 3.01
C ILE A 349 -45.10 20.50 3.97
N TYR A 350 -46.14 19.68 4.14
CA TYR A 350 -46.09 18.49 5.00
C TYR A 350 -44.96 17.55 4.60
N ARG A 351 -44.86 17.19 3.31
CA ARG A 351 -43.77 16.35 2.78
C ARG A 351 -42.39 16.95 3.04
N LYS A 352 -42.27 18.28 2.93
CA LYS A 352 -41.00 18.98 3.17
C LYS A 352 -40.59 18.94 4.63
N ILE A 353 -41.53 19.15 5.55
CA ILE A 353 -41.30 19.10 7.00
C ILE A 353 -40.89 17.69 7.43
N GLU A 354 -41.63 16.66 7.00
CA GLU A 354 -41.29 15.27 7.31
C GLU A 354 -39.89 14.91 6.82
N LYS A 355 -39.54 15.31 5.59
CA LYS A 355 -38.20 15.10 5.05
C LYS A 355 -37.10 15.79 5.88
N THR A 356 -37.37 16.99 6.38
CA THR A 356 -36.45 17.71 7.27
C THR A 356 -36.26 16.97 8.60
N LYS A 357 -37.36 16.49 9.20
CA LYS A 357 -37.31 15.66 10.42
C LYS A 357 -36.49 14.39 10.20
N THR A 358 -36.78 13.64 9.15
CA THR A 358 -36.02 12.43 8.80
C THR A 358 -34.54 12.74 8.59
N ASN A 359 -34.19 13.82 7.88
CA ASN A 359 -32.79 14.18 7.65
C ASN A 359 -32.03 14.47 8.94
N PHE A 360 -32.64 15.26 9.83
CA PHE A 360 -31.92 15.88 10.93
C PHE A 360 -32.17 15.22 12.28
N LEU A 361 -33.06 14.25 12.40
CA LEU A 361 -33.28 13.52 13.66
C LEU A 361 -32.81 12.06 13.60
N SER A 362 -32.69 11.47 12.42
CA SER A 362 -32.27 10.06 12.29
C SER A 362 -30.78 9.83 12.50
N SER A 363 -29.93 10.84 12.32
CA SER A 363 -28.49 10.65 12.47
C SER A 363 -28.06 10.60 13.94
N PRO A 364 -27.10 9.73 14.32
CA PRO A 364 -26.54 9.71 15.66
C PRO A 364 -26.09 11.10 16.14
N TYR A 365 -25.30 11.78 15.32
CA TYR A 365 -24.86 13.15 15.59
C TYR A 365 -25.38 14.13 14.53
N LEU A 366 -25.72 15.34 14.98
CA LEU A 366 -25.94 16.53 14.16
C LEU A 366 -24.95 17.60 14.61
N ILE A 367 -24.09 18.05 13.70
CA ILE A 367 -23.09 19.07 14.00
C ILE A 367 -23.51 20.37 13.32
N LEU A 368 -23.66 21.44 14.10
CA LEU A 368 -23.83 22.79 13.59
C LEU A 368 -22.46 23.46 13.44
N LEU A 369 -22.16 23.91 12.23
CA LEU A 369 -21.00 24.73 11.92
C LEU A 369 -21.43 26.19 11.81
N CYS A 370 -20.76 27.03 12.59
CA CYS A 370 -20.96 28.48 12.63
C CYS A 370 -19.72 29.23 12.16
N LEU A 371 -19.93 30.42 11.59
CA LEU A 371 -18.91 31.47 11.46
C LEU A 371 -18.93 32.36 12.70
N ASP A 372 -17.81 32.55 13.37
CA ASP A 372 -17.67 33.53 14.45
C ASP A 372 -17.21 34.88 13.89
N THR A 373 -18.09 35.88 13.88
CA THR A 373 -17.79 37.21 13.35
C THR A 373 -16.81 38.00 14.21
N LYS A 374 -16.43 37.51 15.40
CA LYS A 374 -15.39 38.16 16.21
C LYS A 374 -14.02 38.07 15.57
N GLU A 375 -13.78 37.02 14.81
CA GLU A 375 -12.50 36.77 14.15
C GLU A 375 -12.36 37.56 12.84
N LEU A 376 -13.45 38.17 12.36
CA LEU A 376 -13.43 39.00 11.14
C LEU A 376 -12.77 40.36 11.42
N GLU A 377 -11.96 40.81 10.46
CA GLU A 377 -11.41 42.15 10.50
C GLU A 377 -12.51 43.22 10.41
N LYS A 378 -12.30 44.35 11.07
CA LYS A 378 -13.27 45.45 11.10
C LYS A 378 -12.86 46.54 10.13
N TYR A 379 -13.67 46.69 9.09
CA TYR A 379 -13.55 47.78 8.12
C TYR A 379 -14.55 48.89 8.39
N SER A 380 -14.30 50.11 7.89
CA SER A 380 -15.23 51.24 8.02
C SER A 380 -16.27 51.26 6.89
N ASP A 381 -15.84 51.00 5.66
CA ASP A 381 -16.67 50.96 4.46
C ASP A 381 -17.44 49.63 4.30
N SER A 382 -18.54 49.69 3.56
CA SER A 382 -19.45 48.56 3.34
C SER A 382 -18.87 47.48 2.42
N GLU A 383 -18.04 47.88 1.46
CA GLU A 383 -17.46 46.97 0.47
C GLU A 383 -16.48 45.99 1.13
N ARG A 384 -15.50 46.49 1.87
CA ARG A 384 -14.53 45.63 2.56
C ARG A 384 -15.17 44.80 3.66
N LYS A 385 -16.18 45.33 4.39
CA LYS A 385 -16.98 44.51 5.33
C LYS A 385 -17.63 43.31 4.64
N LYS A 386 -18.18 43.50 3.44
CA LYS A 386 -18.80 42.43 2.66
C LYS A 386 -17.75 41.43 2.18
N ASN A 387 -16.61 41.91 1.68
CA ASN A 387 -15.52 41.04 1.22
C ASN A 387 -14.94 40.21 2.37
N GLU A 388 -14.73 40.82 3.53
CA GLU A 388 -14.29 40.14 4.76
C GLU A 388 -15.26 39.04 5.18
N TYR A 389 -16.57 39.34 5.17
CA TYR A 389 -17.59 38.33 5.46
C TYR A 389 -17.54 37.16 4.48
N VAL A 390 -17.43 37.42 3.17
CA VAL A 390 -17.31 36.38 2.13
C VAL A 390 -16.06 35.52 2.37
N MET A 391 -14.96 36.14 2.74
CA MET A 391 -13.70 35.46 3.04
C MET A 391 -13.80 34.56 4.28
N GLY A 392 -14.50 35.03 5.32
CA GLY A 392 -14.87 34.20 6.48
C GLY A 392 -15.72 32.99 6.07
N VAL A 393 -16.73 33.19 5.21
CA VAL A 393 -17.58 32.11 4.68
C VAL A 393 -16.76 31.09 3.87
N GLN A 394 -15.82 31.54 3.03
CA GLN A 394 -14.92 30.66 2.27
C GLN A 394 -14.04 29.83 3.21
N SER A 395 -13.50 30.44 4.26
CA SER A 395 -12.67 29.76 5.27
C SER A 395 -13.45 28.69 6.04
N VAL A 396 -14.68 28.99 6.46
CA VAL A 396 -15.57 28.01 7.12
C VAL A 396 -15.94 26.87 6.15
N SER A 397 -16.13 27.17 4.86
CA SER A 397 -16.42 26.17 3.82
C SER A 397 -15.24 25.24 3.54
N ALA A 398 -14.00 25.74 3.66
CA ALA A 398 -12.81 24.91 3.59
C ALA A 398 -12.75 23.91 4.76
N SER A 399 -12.99 24.38 5.98
CA SER A 399 -13.04 23.53 7.17
C SER A 399 -14.17 22.49 7.12
N ALA A 400 -15.35 22.88 6.62
CA ALA A 400 -16.44 21.95 6.30
C ALA A 400 -16.02 20.82 5.35
N THR A 401 -15.21 21.13 4.33
CA THR A 401 -14.73 20.14 3.37
C THR A 401 -13.75 19.17 4.03
N TYR A 402 -12.83 19.68 4.86
CA TYR A 402 -11.91 18.82 5.62
C TYR A 402 -12.67 17.90 6.56
N LEU A 403 -13.69 18.41 7.26
CA LEU A 403 -14.52 17.60 8.16
C LEU A 403 -15.19 16.43 7.42
N LEU A 404 -15.73 16.66 6.23
CA LEU A 404 -16.34 15.60 5.41
C LEU A 404 -15.32 14.53 4.97
N LEU A 405 -14.09 14.92 4.64
CA LEU A 405 -13.02 13.98 4.28
C LEU A 405 -12.52 13.21 5.51
N ALA A 406 -12.45 13.88 6.67
CA ALA A 406 -12.09 13.26 7.95
C ALA A 406 -13.10 12.21 8.41
N PHE A 407 -14.38 12.41 8.12
CA PHE A 407 -15.40 11.37 8.31
C PHE A 407 -15.24 10.22 7.32
N GLU A 408 -15.03 10.50 6.04
CA GLU A 408 -14.89 9.46 5.01
C GLU A 408 -13.71 8.51 5.30
N ILE A 409 -12.54 9.04 5.67
CA ILE A 409 -11.36 8.20 5.97
C ILE A 409 -11.54 7.33 7.23
N ARG A 410 -12.47 7.71 8.12
CA ARG A 410 -12.86 6.95 9.32
C ARG A 410 -14.06 6.03 9.07
N GLY A 411 -14.54 5.95 7.83
CA GLY A 411 -15.72 5.15 7.46
C GLY A 411 -17.04 5.70 8.02
N LEU A 412 -17.07 6.99 8.38
CA LEU A 412 -18.28 7.67 8.83
C LEU A 412 -19.01 8.30 7.63
N ALA A 413 -20.28 7.96 7.53
CA ALA A 413 -21.20 8.54 6.58
C ALA A 413 -21.63 9.93 7.06
N ALA A 414 -21.44 10.95 6.22
CA ALA A 414 -21.84 12.31 6.53
C ALA A 414 -22.54 13.04 5.37
N CYS A 415 -23.33 14.05 5.69
CA CYS A 415 -23.91 14.95 4.70
C CYS A 415 -23.99 16.39 5.20
N TRP A 416 -23.49 17.32 4.37
CA TRP A 416 -23.57 18.76 4.58
C TRP A 416 -24.91 19.31 4.05
N TYR A 417 -25.63 20.02 4.92
CA TYR A 417 -26.84 20.77 4.61
C TYR A 417 -26.71 22.26 4.89
N CYS A 418 -27.17 23.10 3.97
CA CYS A 418 -27.20 24.56 4.11
C CYS A 418 -28.50 25.10 4.73
N ALA A 419 -29.35 24.21 5.29
CA ALA A 419 -30.62 24.60 5.92
C ALA A 419 -30.46 25.72 6.98
N PRO A 420 -29.39 25.78 7.80
CA PRO A 420 -29.20 26.86 8.77
C PRO A 420 -29.21 28.27 8.19
N LEU A 421 -28.81 28.44 6.93
CA LEU A 421 -28.78 29.76 6.28
C LEU A 421 -30.16 30.42 6.20
N PHE A 422 -31.23 29.63 6.20
CA PHE A 422 -32.62 30.09 6.07
C PHE A 422 -33.32 30.29 7.43
N ALA A 423 -32.67 29.93 8.54
CA ALA A 423 -33.25 29.98 9.88
C ALA A 423 -32.25 30.47 10.94
N LYS A 424 -31.33 31.36 10.57
CA LYS A 424 -30.21 31.82 11.42
C LYS A 424 -30.68 32.32 12.79
N ASP A 425 -31.65 33.23 12.83
CA ASP A 425 -32.12 33.82 14.08
C ASP A 425 -32.84 32.78 14.95
N VAL A 426 -33.71 31.97 14.34
CA VAL A 426 -34.39 30.85 15.04
C VAL A 426 -33.38 29.89 15.67
N ILE A 427 -32.31 29.55 14.96
CA ILE A 427 -31.24 28.67 15.47
C ILE A 427 -30.51 29.35 16.63
N LYS A 428 -30.14 30.62 16.48
CA LYS A 428 -29.44 31.38 17.52
C LYS A 428 -30.27 31.49 18.79
N ASP A 429 -31.55 31.79 18.66
CA ASP A 429 -32.45 31.95 19.79
C ASP A 429 -32.71 30.60 20.47
N THR A 430 -33.00 29.55 19.68
CA THR A 430 -33.31 28.21 20.23
C THR A 430 -32.12 27.60 20.95
N MET A 431 -30.90 27.79 20.42
CA MET A 431 -29.67 27.22 20.98
C MET A 431 -28.92 28.20 21.90
N ASN A 432 -29.49 29.38 22.16
CA ASN A 432 -28.86 30.47 22.94
C ASN A 432 -27.42 30.77 22.49
N LEU A 433 -27.18 30.88 21.18
CA LEU A 433 -25.84 31.07 20.62
C LEU A 433 -25.34 32.50 20.83
N PRO A 434 -24.01 32.69 20.98
CA PRO A 434 -23.42 34.03 20.99
C PRO A 434 -23.85 34.85 19.76
N LYS A 435 -24.06 36.16 19.96
CA LYS A 435 -24.49 37.05 18.86
C LYS A 435 -23.54 37.03 17.66
N SER A 436 -22.26 36.78 17.89
CA SER A 436 -21.23 36.70 16.85
C SER A 436 -21.27 35.40 16.04
N PHE A 437 -21.95 34.35 16.53
CA PHE A 437 -22.04 33.10 15.79
C PHE A 437 -23.13 33.23 14.73
N ILE A 438 -22.75 32.97 13.48
CA ILE A 438 -23.66 32.91 12.35
C ILE A 438 -23.76 31.44 11.93
N PRO A 439 -24.93 30.79 12.11
CA PRO A 439 -25.18 29.43 11.63
C PRO A 439 -24.94 29.32 10.11
N MET A 440 -24.06 28.40 9.71
CA MET A 440 -23.68 28.19 8.30
C MET A 440 -24.17 26.86 7.75
N ALA A 441 -23.99 25.77 8.49
CA ALA A 441 -24.22 24.43 7.96
C ALA A 441 -24.55 23.42 9.05
N PHE A 442 -25.35 22.41 8.68
CA PHE A 442 -25.49 21.19 9.45
C PHE A 442 -24.72 20.04 8.80
N PHE A 443 -24.18 19.16 9.62
CA PHE A 443 -23.62 17.87 9.22
C PHE A 443 -24.32 16.76 9.99
N THR A 444 -25.01 15.88 9.27
CA THR A 444 -25.50 14.62 9.84
C THR A 444 -24.37 13.61 9.79
N VAL A 445 -24.10 12.87 10.85
CA VAL A 445 -22.99 11.90 10.92
C VAL A 445 -23.46 10.59 11.56
N GLY A 446 -23.03 9.47 10.98
CA GLY A 446 -23.32 8.10 11.45
C GLY A 446 -22.56 7.06 10.62
N TYR A 447 -22.86 5.77 10.81
CA TYR A 447 -22.46 4.73 9.85
C TYR A 447 -23.58 4.51 8.85
N SER A 448 -23.29 4.30 7.57
CA SER A 448 -24.35 4.06 6.58
C SER A 448 -24.86 2.62 6.60
N GLN A 449 -26.15 2.42 6.32
CA GLN A 449 -26.72 1.08 6.09
C GLN A 449 -26.53 0.58 4.65
N LYS A 450 -26.28 1.50 3.70
CA LYS A 450 -26.21 1.18 2.27
C LYS A 450 -25.07 1.93 1.61
N GLU A 451 -24.55 1.36 0.54
CA GLU A 451 -23.63 2.09 -0.32
C GLU A 451 -24.35 3.23 -1.05
N SER A 452 -23.67 4.36 -1.21
CA SER A 452 -24.18 5.51 -1.94
C SER A 452 -23.51 5.61 -3.31
N ALA A 453 -24.34 5.74 -4.35
CA ALA A 453 -23.88 5.78 -5.73
C ALA A 453 -22.89 6.94 -5.98
N LYS A 454 -21.95 6.71 -6.91
CA LYS A 454 -20.99 7.75 -7.30
C LYS A 454 -21.75 8.97 -7.84
N PRO A 455 -21.43 10.19 -7.37
CA PRO A 455 -22.10 11.38 -7.88
C PRO A 455 -21.59 11.74 -9.27
N ASN A 456 -22.48 12.22 -10.13
CA ASN A 456 -22.08 12.76 -11.43
C ASN A 456 -21.13 13.95 -11.26
N ARG A 457 -20.16 14.08 -12.17
CA ARG A 457 -19.21 15.19 -12.25
C ARG A 457 -19.28 15.78 -13.66
N LYS A 458 -19.09 17.10 -13.76
CA LYS A 458 -18.89 17.76 -15.05
C LYS A 458 -17.59 17.27 -15.70
N ASP A 459 -17.50 17.35 -17.01
CA ASP A 459 -16.24 17.10 -17.69
C ASP A 459 -15.19 18.13 -17.27
N LEU A 460 -13.92 17.73 -17.22
CA LEU A 460 -12.84 18.61 -16.79
C LEU A 460 -12.72 19.86 -17.68
N LYS A 461 -12.97 19.71 -18.98
CA LYS A 461 -12.97 20.81 -19.97
C LYS A 461 -14.01 21.90 -19.68
N ASP A 462 -15.07 21.57 -18.95
CA ASP A 462 -16.13 22.53 -18.61
C ASP A 462 -15.78 23.38 -17.38
N ILE A 463 -14.69 23.06 -16.68
CA ILE A 463 -14.27 23.70 -15.43
C ILE A 463 -12.81 24.14 -15.41
N LEU A 464 -11.99 23.73 -16.38
CA LEU A 464 -10.57 24.09 -16.48
C LEU A 464 -10.33 24.96 -17.72
N PHE A 465 -9.99 26.22 -17.48
CA PHE A 465 -9.68 27.19 -18.53
C PHE A 465 -8.19 27.55 -18.44
N LYS A 466 -7.46 27.47 -19.56
CA LYS A 466 -6.06 27.89 -19.68
C LYS A 466 -6.03 29.24 -20.39
N VAL A 467 -5.36 30.22 -19.79
CA VAL A 467 -5.15 31.56 -20.35
C VAL A 467 -3.77 31.63 -20.97
#